data_AF-A0A329KFG4-F1
#
_entry.id   AF-A0A329KFG4-F1
#
_cell.length_a   1.000
_cell.length_b   1.000
_cell.length_c   1.000
_cell.angle_alpha   90.00
_cell.angle_beta   90.00
_cell.angle_gamma   90.00
#
_symmetry.space_group_name_H-M   'P 1'
#
loop_
_entity.id
_entity.type
_entity.pdbx_description
1 polymer ?
#
loop_
_entity_poly.entity_id
_entity_poly.type
_entity_poly.pdbx_seq_one_letter_code
_entity_poly.pdbx_strand_id
1 'polypeptide(L)'
;MVVNRYIPDRGDLVWLQFDPQAGHEQSGKRPALVISPSSYNSKVGLTLFCPVTSRMKGYPFEILIPQNLPIEGVILADQIKSLDWNSRQAIFICKVPQAILDEVISKIDVLIHS
;
A
#
# COMPACT_ATOMS: atom_id res chain seq x y z
N MET A 1 3.67 30.15 -1.72
CA MET A 1 4.24 29.06 -0.92
C MET A 1 3.86 27.76 -1.60
N VAL A 2 4.82 27.02 -2.16
CA VAL A 2 4.53 25.71 -2.75
C VAL A 2 4.45 24.73 -1.60
N VAL A 3 3.25 24.28 -1.25
CA VAL A 3 3.08 23.16 -0.31
C VAL A 3 3.70 21.96 -1.00
N ASN A 4 4.82 21.45 -0.47
CA ASN A 4 5.49 20.28 -1.03
C ASN A 4 4.55 19.08 -0.83
N ARG A 5 3.78 18.74 -1.86
CA ARG A 5 2.78 17.68 -1.78
C ARG A 5 3.52 16.35 -1.71
N TYR A 6 3.24 15.56 -0.67
CA TYR A 6 3.72 14.19 -0.59
C TYR A 6 3.29 13.41 -1.85
N ILE A 7 4.26 12.74 -2.47
CA ILE A 7 4.04 11.79 -3.57
C ILE A 7 4.47 10.43 -3.02
N PRO A 8 3.58 9.42 -2.98
CA PRO A 8 3.95 8.11 -2.50
C PRO A 8 5.10 7.52 -3.32
N ASP A 9 6.08 6.94 -2.63
CA ASP A 9 7.22 6.27 -3.27
C ASP A 9 7.27 4.79 -2.91
N ARG A 10 7.94 4.01 -3.75
CA ARG A 10 8.06 2.57 -3.56
C ARG A 10 8.63 2.25 -2.17
N GLY A 11 7.98 1.31 -1.48
CA GLY A 11 8.31 0.88 -0.12
C GLY A 11 7.65 1.72 0.98
N ASP A 12 6.92 2.78 0.65
CA ASP A 12 6.17 3.54 1.63
C ASP A 12 4.91 2.78 2.05
N LEU A 13 4.66 2.73 3.36
CA LEU A 13 3.34 2.41 3.91
C LEU A 13 2.55 3.70 4.05
N VAL A 14 1.32 3.70 3.53
CA VAL A 14 0.44 4.86 3.53
C VAL A 14 -0.96 4.50 4.06
N TRP A 15 -1.63 5.47 4.67
CA TRP A 15 -3.07 5.42 4.86
C TRP A 15 -3.75 5.90 3.59
N LEU A 16 -4.72 5.13 3.11
CA LEU A 16 -5.62 5.52 2.03
C LEU A 16 -7.03 5.73 2.59
N GLN A 17 -7.65 6.84 2.23
CA GLN A 17 -9.03 7.15 2.58
C GLN A 17 -9.99 6.48 1.60
N PHE A 18 -10.84 5.62 2.14
CA PHE A 18 -11.96 5.03 1.43
C PHE A 18 -13.24 5.59 2.05
N ASP A 19 -13.69 6.74 1.54
CA ASP A 19 -14.99 7.29 1.89
C ASP A 19 -16.13 6.66 1.06
N PRO A 20 -17.35 6.63 1.62
CA PRO A 20 -18.23 5.47 1.59
C PRO A 20 -19.04 5.35 0.29
N GLN A 21 -19.37 4.12 -0.11
CA GLN A 21 -20.51 3.89 -1.00
C GLN A 21 -21.77 3.74 -0.16
N ALA A 22 -22.79 4.55 -0.49
CA ALA A 22 -24.22 4.40 -0.20
C ALA A 22 -24.60 3.62 1.09
N GLY A 23 -24.78 4.32 2.21
CA GLY A 23 -25.49 3.79 3.39
C GLY A 23 -24.86 4.11 4.74
N HIS A 24 -25.31 3.40 5.79
CA HIS A 24 -24.86 3.49 7.19
C HIS A 24 -23.54 2.75 7.48
N GLU A 25 -22.72 2.43 6.47
CA GLU A 25 -21.44 1.75 6.68
C GLU A 25 -20.35 2.74 7.11
N GLN A 26 -19.56 2.36 8.10
CA GLN A 26 -18.52 3.22 8.67
C GLN A 26 -17.38 3.49 7.68
N SER A 27 -16.98 4.76 7.59
CA SER A 27 -15.77 5.23 6.91
C SER A 27 -14.53 4.50 7.45
N GLY A 28 -13.57 4.17 6.57
CA GLY A 28 -12.38 3.44 6.95
C GLY A 28 -11.14 3.87 6.19
N LYS A 29 -10.11 4.32 6.92
CA LYS A 29 -8.74 4.38 6.39
C LYS A 29 -8.19 2.97 6.32
N ARG A 30 -7.60 2.59 5.18
CA ARG A 30 -6.94 1.29 5.02
C ARG A 30 -5.46 1.50 4.73
N PRO A 31 -4.56 0.79 5.41
CA PRO A 31 -3.15 0.89 5.12
C PRO A 31 -2.83 0.13 3.82
N ALA A 32 -1.84 0.61 3.09
CA ALA A 32 -1.34 -0.06 1.90
C ALA A 32 0.16 0.21 1.70
N LEU A 33 0.87 -0.77 1.14
CA LEU A 33 2.25 -0.64 0.70
C LEU A 33 2.29 -0.13 -0.74
N VAL A 34 3.10 0.88 -1.00
CA VAL A 34 3.36 1.43 -2.33
C VAL A 34 4.37 0.57 -3.08
N ILE A 35 4.01 0.14 -4.29
CA ILE A 35 4.82 -0.73 -5.16
C ILE A 35 5.48 0.03 -6.30
N SER A 36 4.77 0.99 -6.91
CA SER A 36 5.30 1.77 -8.03
C SER A 36 6.16 2.95 -7.57
N PRO A 37 7.19 3.35 -8.34
CA PRO A 37 8.08 4.45 -7.97
C PRO A 37 7.39 5.82 -8.08
N SER A 38 7.79 6.77 -7.23
CA SER A 38 7.30 8.15 -7.22
C SER A 38 7.43 8.87 -8.58
N SER A 39 8.44 8.52 -9.37
CA SER A 39 8.63 9.04 -10.74
C SER A 39 7.51 8.65 -11.71
N TYR A 40 6.87 7.50 -11.50
CA TYR A 40 5.65 7.10 -12.19
C TYR A 40 4.42 7.74 -11.53
N ASN A 41 4.32 7.65 -10.20
CA ASN A 41 3.14 8.07 -9.44
C ASN A 41 2.83 9.57 -9.60
N SER A 42 3.87 10.40 -9.66
CA SER A 42 3.77 11.86 -9.86
C SER A 42 3.27 12.25 -11.24
N LYS A 43 3.67 11.50 -12.28
CA LYS A 43 3.31 11.80 -13.67
C LYS A 43 1.90 11.33 -14.02
N VAL A 44 1.52 10.15 -13.52
CA VAL A 44 0.27 9.49 -13.90
C VAL A 44 -0.87 9.84 -12.93
N GLY A 45 -0.57 10.19 -11.68
CA GLY A 45 -1.58 10.37 -10.63
C GLY A 45 -2.13 9.05 -10.07
N LEU A 46 -1.70 7.91 -10.63
CA LEU A 46 -2.02 6.57 -10.15
C LEU A 46 -0.81 5.94 -9.47
N THR A 47 -1.07 5.10 -8.47
CA THR A 47 -0.07 4.34 -7.74
C THR A 47 -0.52 2.88 -7.61
N LEU A 48 0.44 1.95 -7.75
CA LEU A 48 0.24 0.53 -7.46
C LEU A 48 0.42 0.29 -5.97
N PHE A 49 -0.57 -0.34 -5.36
CA PHE A 49 -0.62 -0.61 -3.93
C PHE A 49 -0.88 -2.09 -3.63
N CYS A 50 -0.22 -2.63 -2.60
CA CYS A 50 -0.65 -3.87 -1.95
C CYS A 50 -1.38 -3.52 -0.64
N PRO A 51 -2.64 -3.96 -0.44
CA PRO A 51 -3.39 -3.64 0.75
C PRO A 51 -2.82 -4.36 1.98
N VAL A 52 -3.01 -3.74 3.14
CA VAL A 52 -2.68 -4.31 4.45
C VAL A 52 -3.96 -4.66 5.20
N THR A 53 -3.96 -5.80 5.88
CA THR A 53 -5.06 -6.26 6.74
C THR A 53 -4.53 -6.76 8.08
N SER A 54 -5.29 -6.54 9.15
CA SER A 54 -5.03 -7.15 10.46
C SER A 54 -5.46 -8.62 10.53
N ARG A 55 -6.29 -9.08 9.58
CA ARG A 55 -6.77 -10.46 9.51
C ARG A 55 -5.77 -11.33 8.77
N MET A 56 -4.90 -12.00 9.52
CA MET A 56 -3.95 -12.98 9.00
C MET A 56 -4.62 -14.35 8.85
N LYS A 57 -4.42 -14.99 7.69
CA LYS A 57 -4.95 -16.34 7.40
C LYS A 57 -3.84 -17.36 7.17
N GLY A 58 -2.58 -16.92 7.08
CA GLY A 58 -1.42 -17.79 6.89
C GLY A 58 -1.29 -18.34 5.47
N TYR A 59 -1.88 -17.68 4.46
CA TYR A 59 -1.75 -18.12 3.07
C TYR A 59 -0.47 -17.54 2.41
N PRO A 60 0.05 -18.16 1.34
CA PRO A 60 1.43 -17.93 0.89
C PRO A 60 1.78 -16.50 0.45
N PHE A 61 0.80 -15.68 0.08
CA PHE A 61 1.03 -14.30 -0.39
C PHE A 61 0.87 -13.25 0.71
N GLU A 62 0.66 -13.66 1.97
CA GLU A 62 0.75 -12.76 3.12
C GLU A 62 2.23 -12.52 3.47
N ILE A 63 2.56 -11.27 3.76
CA ILE A 63 3.88 -10.87 4.28
C ILE A 63 3.65 -10.12 5.59
N LEU A 64 4.19 -10.65 6.68
CA LEU A 64 4.03 -10.08 8.02
C LEU A 64 4.77 -8.75 8.11
N ILE A 65 4.08 -7.73 8.64
CA ILE A 65 4.71 -6.44 8.95
C ILE A 65 5.49 -6.59 10.26
N PRO A 66 6.79 -6.20 10.30
CA PRO A 66 7.59 -6.24 11.52
C PRO A 66 6.95 -5.45 12.68
N GLN A 67 7.01 -6.00 13.89
CA GLN A 67 6.38 -5.43 15.09
C GLN A 67 6.95 -4.07 15.53
N ASN A 68 8.12 -3.67 15.00
CA ASN A 68 8.74 -2.38 15.29
C ASN A 68 8.25 -1.25 14.37
N LEU A 69 7.26 -1.50 13.52
CA LEU A 69 6.62 -0.50 12.67
C LEU A 69 5.32 0.03 13.29
N PRO A 70 4.90 1.25 12.95
CA PRO A 70 3.70 1.89 13.51
C PRO A 70 2.36 1.23 13.09
N ILE A 71 2.39 0.17 12.28
CA ILE A 71 1.20 -0.59 11.89
C ILE A 71 1.47 -2.09 12.03
N GLU A 72 0.41 -2.83 12.32
CA GLU A 72 0.43 -4.28 12.42
C GLU A 72 -0.39 -4.93 11.30
N GLY A 73 -0.14 -6.21 11.06
CA GLY A 73 -0.89 -7.04 10.11
C GLY A 73 -0.02 -7.61 9.02
N VAL A 74 -0.65 -7.94 7.90
CA VAL A 74 -0.01 -8.54 6.73
C VAL A 74 -0.28 -7.73 5.48
N ILE A 75 0.74 -7.61 4.62
CA ILE A 75 0.63 -7.12 3.25
C ILE A 75 0.14 -8.27 2.37
N LEU A 76 -0.85 -8.02 1.51
CA LEU A 76 -1.40 -9.01 0.58
C LEU A 76 -0.81 -8.79 -0.81
N ALA A 77 0.26 -9.52 -1.16
CA ALA A 77 1.01 -9.32 -2.40
C ALA A 77 0.20 -9.64 -3.67
N ASP A 78 -0.74 -10.56 -3.59
CA ASP A 78 -1.62 -10.99 -4.69
C ASP A 78 -2.79 -10.03 -4.95
N GLN A 79 -2.98 -9.01 -4.10
CA GLN A 79 -4.11 -8.08 -4.20
C GLN A 79 -3.69 -6.68 -4.65
N ILE A 80 -2.75 -6.59 -5.60
CA ILE A 80 -2.28 -5.31 -6.15
C ILE A 80 -3.46 -4.52 -6.72
N LYS A 81 -3.54 -3.24 -6.39
CA LYS A 81 -4.54 -2.30 -6.96
C LYS A 81 -3.85 -1.06 -7.48
N SER A 82 -4.25 -0.62 -8.68
CA SER A 82 -3.93 0.71 -9.20
C SER A 82 -5.00 1.69 -8.72
N LEU A 83 -4.62 2.67 -7.90
CA LEU A 83 -5.53 3.66 -7.33
C LEU A 83 -4.97 5.07 -7.50
N ASP A 84 -5.87 6.03 -7.67
CA ASP A 84 -5.51 7.45 -7.61
C ASP A 84 -5.13 7.80 -6.17
N TRP A 85 -3.84 7.99 -5.92
CA TRP A 85 -3.32 8.25 -4.57
C TRP A 85 -3.77 9.59 -4.01
N ASN A 86 -4.11 10.53 -4.89
CA ASN A 86 -4.41 11.88 -4.54
C ASN A 86 -5.86 12.04 -4.07
N SER A 87 -6.81 11.49 -4.84
CA SER A 87 -8.23 11.40 -4.50
C SER A 87 -8.45 10.54 -3.24
N ARG A 88 -7.59 9.53 -3.02
CA ARG A 88 -7.56 8.70 -1.81
C ARG A 88 -6.80 9.34 -0.65
N GLN A 89 -6.36 10.59 -0.80
CA GLN A 89 -5.68 11.37 0.24
C GLN A 89 -4.57 10.55 0.94
N ALA A 90 -3.65 9.98 0.14
CA ALA A 90 -2.58 9.14 0.68
C ALA A 90 -1.74 9.89 1.71
N ILE A 91 -1.60 9.33 2.90
CA ILE A 91 -0.82 9.90 4.01
C ILE A 91 0.30 8.91 4.35
N PHE A 92 1.55 9.36 4.27
CA PHE A 92 2.72 8.58 4.67
C PHE A 92 2.62 8.13 6.14
N ILE A 93 3.00 6.89 6.39
CA ILE A 93 3.09 6.31 7.73
C ILE A 93 4.57 6.06 8.08
N CYS A 94 5.22 5.19 7.32
CA CYS A 94 6.61 4.81 7.48
C CYS A 94 7.10 4.14 6.19
N LYS A 95 8.39 3.82 6.12
CA LYS A 95 8.96 3.03 5.03
C LYS A 95 9.26 1.62 5.54
N VAL A 96 8.92 0.59 4.77
CA VAL A 96 9.24 -0.79 5.15
C VAL A 96 10.74 -1.06 4.98
N PRO A 97 11.31 -2.01 5.75
CA PRO A 97 12.65 -2.54 5.48
C PRO A 97 12.73 -3.10 4.06
N GLN A 98 13.91 -2.96 3.43
CA GLN A 98 14.12 -3.42 2.05
C GLN A 98 13.78 -4.91 1.87
N ALA A 99 14.12 -5.76 2.86
CA ALA A 99 13.79 -7.18 2.83
C ALA A 99 12.28 -7.47 2.70
N ILE A 100 11.42 -6.68 3.35
CA ILE A 100 9.96 -6.82 3.24
C ILE A 100 9.51 -6.45 1.83
N LEU A 101 10.04 -5.36 1.27
CA LEU A 101 9.73 -4.94 -0.09
C LEU A 101 10.18 -6.00 -1.11
N ASP A 102 11.37 -6.55 -0.96
CA ASP A 102 11.91 -7.59 -1.85
C ASP A 102 11.05 -8.88 -1.80
N GLU A 103 10.60 -9.28 -0.61
CA GLU A 103 9.70 -10.44 -0.45
C GLU A 103 8.35 -10.20 -1.15
N VAL A 104 7.75 -9.02 -0.96
CA VAL A 104 6.49 -8.65 -1.63
C VAL A 104 6.66 -8.73 -3.14
N ILE A 105 7.74 -8.15 -3.68
CA ILE A 105 7.99 -8.12 -5.12
C ILE A 105 8.25 -9.52 -5.67
N SER A 106 9.02 -10.35 -4.95
CA SER A 106 9.25 -11.74 -5.34
C SER A 106 7.96 -12.55 -5.40
N LYS A 107 7.04 -12.34 -4.46
CA LYS A 107 5.71 -12.97 -4.48
C LYS A 107 4.86 -12.47 -5.65
N ILE A 108 4.86 -11.16 -5.92
CA ILE A 108 4.18 -10.61 -7.10
C ILE A 108 4.73 -11.24 -8.38
N ASP A 109 6.06 -11.37 -8.49
CA ASP A 109 6.77 -11.87 -9.67
C ASP A 109 6.28 -13.25 -10.11
N VAL A 110 6.01 -14.14 -9.15
CA VAL A 110 5.44 -15.48 -9.38
C VAL A 110 4.13 -15.46 -10.17
N LEU A 111 3.34 -14.38 -10.05
CA LEU A 111 2.03 -14.24 -10.73
C LEU A 111 2.12 -13.65 -12.14
N ILE A 112 3.24 -13.01 -12.50
CA ILE A 112 3.39 -12.27 -13.76
C ILE A 112 4.40 -12.90 -14.73
N HIS A 113 5.40 -13.62 -14.22
CA HIS A 113 6.43 -14.27 -15.03
C HIS A 113 6.32 -15.81 -15.01
N SER A 114 5.12 -16.34 -14.68
CA SER A 114 4.84 -17.78 -14.59
C SER A 114 5.06 -18.55 -15.90
#